data_AF-A0A640SSE8-F1
#
_entry.id   AF-A0A640SSE8-F1
#
_cell.length_a   1.000
_cell.length_b   1.000
_cell.length_c   1.000
_cell.angle_alpha   90.00
_cell.angle_beta   90.00
_cell.angle_gamma   90.00
#
_symmetry.space_group_name_H-M   'P 1'
#
loop_
_entity.id
_entity.type
_entity.pdbx_description
1 polymer ?
#
loop_
_entity_poly.entity_id
_entity_poly.type
_entity_poly.pdbx_seq_one_letter_code
_entity_poly.pdbx_strand_id
1 'polypeptide(L)'
;MGSIGPVMGLAAVCGPVLGGVLTHADLFGSSWRAAFLVNAPVSLVVLALSPKLLEDRASRRPTLDLTGTLLATIGVGLIASPLIGADIAAMSGWSWGAIVAGLIVMVVFGLHQRHVAVGGRSPLVEPSLFAHRGFPAALVTSASFFAVTNGLMVVVVLHLQLGHGTDVLNSGLTLTPWSVGLAVASWVAGAHLVRRYGHHVMSLGLAVLLAGALAALAVYQAADPTAYPEPLLIALGVVGLGAGLFSPAFFTLALKPLLPQEIGSAAGLLNPFQQLGAALGVAILGSVYLNSAEPGGPAAALHAVQVAFWVAVVLVAVSFATSMLMVEKNASDRAGAPH
;
A
#
# COMPACT_ATOMS: atom_id res chain seq x y z
N MET A 1 -2.73 -12.45 -16.32
CA MET A 1 -2.30 -11.18 -15.71
C MET A 1 -2.63 -9.93 -16.54
N GLY A 2 -2.70 -9.99 -17.88
CA GLY A 2 -2.90 -8.79 -18.73
C GLY A 2 -4.23 -8.03 -18.59
N SER A 3 -5.32 -8.70 -18.19
CA SER A 3 -6.64 -8.07 -17.97
C SER A 3 -6.87 -7.51 -16.56
N ILE A 4 -6.05 -7.91 -15.57
CA ILE A 4 -6.16 -7.44 -14.19
C ILE A 4 -5.68 -5.98 -14.08
N GLY A 5 -4.63 -5.61 -14.81
CA GLY A 5 -4.06 -4.25 -14.81
C GLY A 5 -5.05 -3.16 -15.23
N PRO A 6 -5.74 -3.30 -16.38
CA PRO A 6 -6.77 -2.34 -16.80
C PRO A 6 -7.94 -2.24 -15.81
N VAL A 7 -8.36 -3.35 -15.20
CA VAL A 7 -9.44 -3.37 -14.21
C VAL A 7 -9.01 -2.70 -12.90
N MET A 8 -7.80 -2.94 -12.41
CA MET A 8 -7.26 -2.24 -11.23
C MET A 8 -7.04 -0.75 -11.50
N GLY A 9 -6.58 -0.37 -12.68
CA GLY A 9 -6.41 1.04 -13.08
C GLY A 9 -7.74 1.78 -13.18
N LEU A 10 -8.74 1.16 -13.82
CA LEU A 10 -10.11 1.69 -13.85
C LEU A 10 -10.71 1.79 -12.45
N ALA A 11 -10.53 0.78 -11.59
CA ALA A 11 -11.01 0.82 -10.20
C ALA A 11 -10.33 1.92 -9.39
N ALA A 12 -9.02 2.15 -9.58
CA ALA A 12 -8.27 3.19 -8.89
C ALA A 12 -8.68 4.62 -9.31
N VAL A 13 -9.07 4.82 -10.57
CA VAL A 13 -9.55 6.13 -11.07
C VAL A 13 -11.02 6.34 -10.72
N CYS A 14 -11.85 5.31 -10.94
CA CYS A 14 -13.29 5.41 -10.66
C CYS A 14 -13.58 5.45 -9.16
N GLY A 15 -12.76 4.83 -8.30
CA GLY A 15 -12.99 4.73 -6.86
C GLY A 15 -13.13 6.09 -6.16
N PRO A 16 -12.11 6.97 -6.19
CA PRO A 16 -12.17 8.28 -5.55
C PRO A 16 -13.27 9.18 -6.15
N VAL A 17 -13.45 9.15 -7.49
CA VAL A 17 -14.44 9.96 -8.19
C VAL A 17 -15.86 9.52 -7.84
N LEU A 18 -16.16 8.22 -7.93
CA LEU A 18 -17.46 7.67 -7.55
C LEU A 18 -17.70 7.86 -6.05
N GLY A 19 -16.70 7.63 -5.20
CA GLY A 19 -16.80 7.82 -3.76
C GLY A 19 -17.13 9.27 -3.38
N GLY A 20 -16.47 10.24 -4.01
CA GLY A 20 -16.74 11.67 -3.82
C GLY A 20 -18.13 12.08 -4.30
N VAL A 21 -18.53 11.65 -5.51
CA VAL A 21 -19.85 11.95 -6.08
C VAL A 21 -20.97 11.31 -5.26
N LEU A 22 -20.83 10.06 -4.83
CA LEU A 22 -21.84 9.36 -4.02
C LEU A 22 -22.02 9.99 -2.64
N THR A 23 -20.92 10.44 -2.03
CA THR A 23 -20.96 11.08 -0.71
C THR A 23 -21.54 12.49 -0.79
N HIS A 24 -21.23 13.23 -1.86
CA HIS A 24 -21.74 14.59 -2.09
C HIS A 24 -23.20 14.62 -2.59
N ALA A 25 -23.63 13.63 -3.38
CA ALA A 25 -25.00 13.53 -3.87
C ALA A 25 -26.02 13.18 -2.76
N ASP A 26 -25.55 12.81 -1.57
CA ASP A 26 -26.34 12.46 -0.38
C ASP A 26 -27.60 11.63 -0.69
N LEU A 27 -27.42 10.59 -1.51
CA LEU A 27 -28.51 9.73 -1.95
C LEU A 27 -29.22 9.16 -0.72
N PHE A 28 -30.52 9.46 -0.58
CA PHE A 28 -31.36 9.03 0.54
C PHE A 28 -30.93 9.53 1.93
N GLY A 29 -30.22 10.66 2.04
CA GLY A 29 -29.70 11.14 3.33
C GLY A 29 -28.67 10.19 3.95
N SER A 30 -28.10 9.30 3.12
CA SER A 30 -27.20 8.23 3.57
C SER A 30 -25.74 8.68 3.62
N SER A 31 -25.41 9.89 3.16
CA SER A 31 -24.05 10.45 3.16
C SER A 31 -23.02 9.41 2.68
N TRP A 32 -21.95 9.21 3.44
CA TRP A 32 -20.88 8.23 3.20
C TRP A 32 -21.34 6.76 3.08
N ARG A 33 -22.55 6.40 3.57
CA ARG A 33 -23.06 5.01 3.53
C ARG A 33 -23.41 4.57 2.10
N ALA A 34 -23.71 5.52 1.20
CA ALA A 34 -23.96 5.23 -0.20
C ALA A 34 -22.72 4.60 -0.89
N ALA A 35 -21.51 4.97 -0.47
CA ALA A 35 -20.27 4.37 -0.96
C ALA A 35 -20.15 2.87 -0.61
N PHE A 36 -20.75 2.45 0.52
CA PHE A 36 -20.82 1.04 0.90
C PHE A 36 -21.94 0.29 0.15
N LEU A 37 -23.08 0.94 -0.08
CA LEU A 37 -24.22 0.34 -0.78
C LEU A 37 -23.89 -0.02 -2.24
N VAL A 38 -22.99 0.70 -2.91
CA VAL A 38 -22.55 0.36 -4.28
C VAL A 38 -21.77 -0.96 -4.34
N ASN A 39 -21.08 -1.33 -3.26
CA ASN A 39 -20.34 -2.61 -3.21
C ASN A 39 -21.28 -3.83 -3.09
N ALA A 40 -22.46 -3.66 -2.47
CA ALA A 40 -23.43 -4.74 -2.27
C ALA A 40 -23.94 -5.38 -3.59
N PRO A 41 -24.43 -4.64 -4.60
CA PRO A 41 -24.91 -5.22 -5.86
C PRO A 41 -23.78 -5.89 -6.65
N VAL A 42 -22.57 -5.30 -6.65
CA VAL A 42 -21.39 -5.92 -7.28
C VAL A 42 -21.07 -7.27 -6.62
N SER A 43 -21.08 -7.32 -5.29
CA SER A 43 -20.83 -8.55 -4.53
C SER A 43 -21.88 -9.62 -4.81
N LEU A 44 -23.15 -9.24 -4.91
CA LEU A 44 -24.25 -10.14 -5.26
C LEU A 44 -24.12 -10.70 -6.68
N VAL A 45 -23.73 -9.88 -7.66
CA VAL A 45 -23.49 -10.34 -9.03
C VAL A 45 -22.34 -11.33 -9.09
N VAL A 46 -21.24 -11.06 -8.38
CA VAL A 46 -20.10 -11.99 -8.28
C VAL A 46 -20.52 -13.31 -7.62
N LEU A 47 -21.28 -13.28 -6.52
CA LEU A 47 -21.83 -14.47 -5.88
C LEU A 47 -22.75 -15.26 -6.81
N ALA A 48 -23.60 -14.58 -7.58
CA ALA A 48 -24.50 -15.20 -8.54
C ALA A 48 -23.77 -15.82 -9.75
N LEU A 49 -22.61 -15.27 -10.13
CA LEU A 49 -21.77 -15.78 -11.21
C LEU A 49 -20.74 -16.82 -10.75
N SER A 50 -20.48 -16.95 -9.45
CA SER A 50 -19.58 -17.94 -8.86
C SER A 50 -19.80 -19.37 -9.37
N PRO A 51 -21.05 -19.89 -9.45
CA PRO A 51 -21.31 -21.25 -9.96
C PRO A 51 -20.95 -21.45 -11.45
N LYS A 52 -20.80 -20.35 -12.21
CA LYS A 52 -20.45 -20.37 -13.64
C LYS A 52 -18.94 -20.25 -13.88
N LEU A 53 -18.15 -19.95 -12.86
CA LEU A 53 -16.70 -19.89 -12.95
C LEU A 53 -16.13 -21.31 -12.91
N LEU A 54 -15.23 -21.61 -13.84
CA LEU A 54 -14.53 -22.89 -13.88
C LEU A 54 -13.72 -23.07 -12.59
N GLU A 55 -14.04 -24.13 -11.86
CA GLU A 55 -13.40 -24.47 -10.60
C GLU A 55 -12.01 -25.08 -10.89
N ASP A 56 -10.94 -24.34 -10.59
CA ASP A 56 -9.58 -24.85 -10.71
C ASP A 56 -9.32 -25.82 -9.54
N ARG A 57 -9.55 -27.11 -9.79
CA ARG A 57 -9.44 -28.15 -8.75
C ARG A 57 -7.97 -28.39 -8.43
N ALA A 58 -7.51 -27.84 -7.31
CA ALA A 58 -6.20 -28.17 -6.76
C ALA A 58 -6.04 -29.69 -6.58
N SER A 59 -4.92 -30.25 -7.05
CA SER A 59 -4.62 -31.69 -7.02
C SER A 59 -4.55 -32.28 -5.60
N ARG A 60 -4.41 -31.44 -4.57
CA ARG A 60 -4.53 -31.78 -3.16
C ARG A 60 -5.41 -30.74 -2.46
N ARG A 61 -6.35 -31.19 -1.64
CA ARG A 61 -7.10 -30.32 -0.73
C ARG A 61 -6.14 -29.79 0.34
N PRO A 62 -5.92 -28.46 0.43
CA PRO A 62 -5.14 -27.89 1.52
C PRO A 62 -5.84 -28.19 2.85
N THR A 63 -5.10 -28.68 3.83
CA THR A 63 -5.61 -28.78 5.21
C THR A 63 -5.60 -27.39 5.82
N LEU A 64 -6.76 -26.91 6.30
CA LEU A 64 -6.86 -25.61 6.97
C LEU A 64 -6.06 -25.61 8.27
N ASP A 65 -5.01 -24.78 8.34
CA ASP A 65 -4.30 -24.48 9.59
C ASP A 65 -5.08 -23.42 10.38
N LEU A 66 -6.15 -23.86 11.07
CA LEU A 66 -6.98 -22.97 11.90
C LEU A 66 -6.15 -22.28 12.99
N THR A 67 -5.22 -23.01 13.60
CA THR A 67 -4.34 -22.47 14.65
C THR A 67 -3.47 -21.36 14.09
N GLY A 68 -2.76 -21.60 12.99
CA GLY A 68 -1.97 -20.56 12.32
C GLY A 68 -2.81 -19.38 11.86
N THR A 69 -4.02 -19.61 11.36
CA THR A 69 -4.94 -18.55 10.94
C THR A 69 -5.36 -17.66 12.11
N LEU A 70 -5.69 -18.25 13.26
CA LEU A 70 -6.04 -17.51 14.48
C LEU A 70 -4.85 -16.71 15.02
N LEU A 71 -3.66 -17.33 15.09
CA LEU A 71 -2.42 -16.67 15.49
C LEU A 71 -2.10 -15.46 14.59
N ALA A 72 -2.19 -15.63 13.26
CA ALA A 72 -1.96 -14.54 12.32
C ALA A 72 -3.00 -13.42 12.48
N THR A 73 -4.28 -13.78 12.62
CA THR A 73 -5.37 -12.80 12.77
C THR A 73 -5.21 -11.99 14.06
N ILE A 74 -4.92 -12.66 15.18
CA ILE A 74 -4.72 -12.01 16.48
C ILE A 74 -3.44 -11.15 16.45
N GLY A 75 -2.34 -11.67 15.92
CA GLY A 75 -1.06 -10.95 15.86
C GLY A 75 -1.16 -9.68 15.01
N VAL A 76 -1.70 -9.80 13.79
CA VAL A 76 -1.91 -8.64 12.91
C VAL A 76 -2.92 -7.67 13.51
N GLY A 77 -4.01 -8.17 14.10
CA GLY A 77 -5.03 -7.33 14.74
C GLY A 77 -4.47 -6.52 15.91
N LEU A 78 -3.66 -7.13 16.77
CA LEU A 78 -3.00 -6.46 17.89
C LEU A 78 -1.98 -5.40 17.45
N ILE A 79 -1.31 -5.60 16.32
CA ILE A 79 -0.38 -4.62 15.76
C ILE A 79 -1.16 -3.49 15.08
N ALA A 80 -2.13 -3.82 14.23
CA ALA A 80 -2.84 -2.85 13.40
C ALA A 80 -3.85 -2.00 14.19
N SER A 81 -4.59 -2.59 15.13
CA SER A 81 -5.64 -1.89 15.89
C SER A 81 -5.16 -0.60 16.57
N PRO A 82 -4.04 -0.58 17.31
CA PRO A 82 -3.55 0.64 17.94
C PRO A 82 -2.90 1.63 16.96
N LEU A 83 -2.71 1.27 15.68
CA LEU A 83 -2.14 2.16 14.67
C LEU A 83 -3.22 2.90 13.87
N ILE A 84 -4.43 2.35 13.78
CA ILE A 84 -5.52 2.95 13.02
C ILE A 84 -5.98 4.23 13.71
N GLY A 85 -5.74 5.38 13.07
CA GLY A 85 -6.14 6.69 13.59
C GLY A 85 -5.38 7.14 14.84
N ALA A 86 -4.27 6.47 15.17
CA ALA A 86 -3.48 6.81 16.32
C ALA A 86 -2.56 7.99 16.05
N ASP A 87 -2.54 8.92 17.01
CA ASP A 87 -1.46 9.87 17.15
C ASP A 87 -0.28 9.17 17.84
N ILE A 88 0.78 8.90 17.08
CA ILE A 88 1.97 8.19 17.57
C ILE A 88 2.59 8.91 18.78
N ALA A 89 2.56 10.24 18.80
CA ALA A 89 3.11 11.04 19.88
C ALA A 89 2.29 10.93 21.19
N ALA A 90 0.98 10.68 21.06
CA ALA A 90 0.05 10.54 22.17
C ALA A 90 -0.34 9.08 22.47
N MET A 91 0.37 8.09 21.92
CA MET A 91 0.02 6.68 22.13
C MET A 91 0.12 6.29 23.60
N SER A 92 -0.98 5.71 24.11
CA SER A 92 -1.04 5.19 25.47
C SER A 92 -0.12 3.97 25.65
N GLY A 93 0.30 3.72 26.90
CA GLY A 93 1.08 2.52 27.24
C GLY A 93 0.36 1.20 26.89
N TRP A 94 -0.98 1.20 26.89
CA TRP A 94 -1.79 0.09 26.41
C TRP A 94 -1.59 -0.17 24.91
N SER A 95 -1.51 0.89 24.10
CA SER A 95 -1.32 0.79 22.65
C SER A 95 0.05 0.17 22.33
N TRP A 96 1.10 0.61 23.04
CA TRP A 96 2.41 -0.02 22.95
C TRP A 96 2.41 -1.47 23.44
N GLY A 97 1.71 -1.76 24.54
CA GLY A 97 1.52 -3.13 25.04
C GLY A 97 0.85 -4.04 24.02
N ALA A 98 -0.18 -3.56 23.32
CA ALA A 98 -0.86 -4.29 22.25
C ALA A 98 0.09 -4.58 21.07
N ILE A 99 0.90 -3.61 20.63
CA ILE A 99 1.90 -3.82 19.58
C ILE A 99 2.93 -4.88 19.99
N VAL A 100 3.47 -4.78 21.21
CA VAL A 100 4.45 -5.75 21.73
C VAL A 100 3.82 -7.14 21.84
N ALA A 101 2.61 -7.25 22.35
CA ALA A 101 1.88 -8.51 22.41
C ALA A 101 1.64 -9.09 21.00
N GLY A 102 1.26 -8.25 20.04
CA GLY A 102 1.10 -8.65 18.64
C GLY A 102 2.39 -9.16 18.01
N LEU A 103 3.53 -8.50 18.27
CA LEU A 103 4.85 -8.96 17.84
C LEU A 103 5.20 -10.33 18.45
N ILE A 104 4.92 -10.55 19.73
CA ILE A 104 5.12 -11.85 20.38
C ILE A 104 4.26 -12.92 19.72
N VAL A 105 2.98 -12.63 19.46
CA VAL A 105 2.06 -13.55 18.77
C VAL A 105 2.57 -13.88 17.35
N MET A 106 3.14 -12.90 16.63
CA MET A 106 3.75 -13.13 15.31
C MET A 106 5.02 -13.99 15.38
N VAL A 107 5.83 -13.88 16.44
CA VAL A 107 6.97 -14.79 16.67
C VAL A 107 6.46 -16.21 16.93
N VAL A 108 5.43 -16.38 17.77
CA VAL A 108 4.81 -17.69 18.03
C VAL A 108 4.22 -18.27 16.74
N PHE A 109 3.57 -17.46 15.92
CA PHE A 109 3.07 -17.85 14.60
C PHE A 109 4.21 -18.38 13.73
N GLY A 110 5.34 -17.68 13.62
CA GLY A 110 6.49 -18.13 12.85
C GLY A 110 7.07 -19.46 13.33
N LEU A 111 7.14 -19.67 14.65
CA LEU A 111 7.57 -20.94 15.25
C LEU A 111 6.58 -22.08 14.96
N HIS A 112 5.27 -21.80 15.04
CA HIS A 112 4.22 -22.76 14.70
C HIS A 112 4.29 -23.16 13.23
N GLN A 113 4.43 -22.21 12.30
CA GLN A 113 4.56 -22.51 10.87
C GLN A 113 5.79 -23.38 10.58
N ARG A 114 6.94 -23.08 11.21
CA ARG A 114 8.15 -23.91 11.08
C ARG A 114 7.92 -25.33 11.62
N HIS A 115 7.23 -25.47 12.74
CA HIS A 115 6.92 -26.78 13.32
C HIS A 115 5.98 -27.60 12.44
N VAL A 116 4.94 -26.97 11.89
CA VAL A 116 3.98 -27.60 10.95
C VAL A 116 4.69 -28.10 9.70
N ALA A 117 5.61 -27.30 9.15
CA ALA A 117 6.39 -27.66 7.97
C ALA A 117 7.33 -28.85 8.23
N VAL A 118 8.04 -28.86 9.37
CA VAL A 118 8.90 -30.00 9.75
C VAL A 118 8.07 -31.27 9.98
N GLY A 119 6.82 -31.14 10.42
CA GLY A 119 5.88 -32.24 10.58
C GLY A 119 5.25 -32.78 9.28
N GLY A 120 5.66 -32.29 8.10
CA GLY A 120 5.17 -32.76 6.80
C GLY A 120 3.71 -32.39 6.48
N ARG A 121 3.12 -31.45 7.23
CA ARG A 121 1.79 -30.88 6.99
C ARG A 121 1.91 -29.64 6.10
N SER A 122 0.82 -29.22 5.46
CA SER A 122 0.80 -27.99 4.65
C SER A 122 0.75 -26.75 5.56
N PRO A 123 1.85 -25.98 5.69
CA PRO A 123 1.83 -24.73 6.45
C PRO A 123 1.03 -23.66 5.70
N LEU A 124 0.50 -22.69 6.44
CA LEU A 124 -0.13 -21.50 5.85
C LEU A 124 0.91 -20.65 5.10
N VAL A 125 2.11 -20.57 5.68
CA VAL A 125 3.25 -19.83 5.15
C VAL A 125 4.40 -20.78 4.96
N GLU A 126 4.80 -21.01 3.71
CA GLU A 126 5.96 -21.84 3.40
C GLU A 126 7.25 -21.22 3.99
N PRO A 127 7.94 -21.88 4.94
CA PRO A 127 9.15 -21.35 5.55
C PRO A 127 10.31 -21.18 4.57
N SER A 128 10.28 -21.91 3.43
CA SER A 128 11.25 -21.77 2.34
C SER A 128 11.30 -20.35 1.77
N LEU A 129 10.18 -19.61 1.83
CA LEU A 129 10.13 -18.20 1.45
C LEU A 129 11.12 -17.34 2.24
N PHE A 130 11.33 -17.64 3.52
CA PHE A 130 12.23 -16.89 4.40
C PHE A 130 13.67 -17.40 4.39
N ALA A 131 13.93 -18.56 3.75
CA ALA A 131 15.29 -19.06 3.56
C ALA A 131 16.10 -18.14 2.64
N HIS A 132 15.44 -17.54 1.64
CA HIS A 132 16.02 -16.55 0.75
C HIS A 132 15.79 -15.13 1.29
N ARG A 133 16.88 -14.38 1.46
CA ARG A 133 16.84 -13.00 1.98
C ARG A 133 16.10 -11.99 1.07
N GLY A 134 15.78 -12.37 -0.17
CA GLY A 134 15.05 -11.53 -1.12
C GLY A 134 13.57 -11.33 -0.78
N PHE A 135 12.89 -12.36 -0.27
CA PHE A 135 11.44 -12.26 0.03
C PHE A 135 11.13 -11.39 1.26
N PRO A 136 11.86 -11.47 2.39
CA PRO A 136 11.71 -10.50 3.47
C PRO A 136 11.97 -9.06 3.03
N ALA A 137 12.96 -8.84 2.16
CA ALA A 137 13.21 -7.52 1.58
C ALA A 137 12.03 -7.03 0.72
N ALA A 138 11.38 -7.93 -0.04
CA ALA A 138 10.17 -7.62 -0.79
C ALA A 138 8.99 -7.23 0.12
N LEU A 139 8.80 -7.92 1.26
CA LEU A 139 7.77 -7.58 2.24
C LEU A 139 7.98 -6.16 2.82
N VAL A 140 9.22 -5.84 3.21
CA VAL A 140 9.56 -4.51 3.74
C VAL A 140 9.40 -3.45 2.65
N THR A 141 9.91 -3.68 1.44
CA THR A 141 9.79 -2.75 0.31
C THR A 141 8.31 -2.47 0.00
N SER A 142 7.47 -3.50 -0.01
CA SER A 142 6.01 -3.40 -0.17
C SER A 142 5.39 -2.55 0.94
N ALA A 143 5.65 -2.89 2.21
CA ALA A 143 5.09 -2.17 3.34
C ALA A 143 5.49 -0.69 3.33
N SER A 144 6.76 -0.37 3.10
CA SER A 144 7.26 1.00 3.03
C SER A 144 6.69 1.78 1.85
N PHE A 145 6.57 1.15 0.66
CA PHE A 145 5.94 1.79 -0.50
C PHE A 145 4.47 2.14 -0.22
N PHE A 146 3.69 1.19 0.29
CA PHE A 146 2.27 1.43 0.60
C PHE A 146 2.09 2.42 1.75
N ALA A 147 3.02 2.47 2.70
CA ALA A 147 3.05 3.49 3.74
C ALA A 147 3.18 4.89 3.15
N VAL A 148 4.14 5.09 2.24
CA VAL A 148 4.32 6.39 1.57
C VAL A 148 3.09 6.76 0.76
N THR A 149 2.62 5.88 -0.12
CA THR A 149 1.54 6.24 -1.05
C THR A 149 0.23 6.55 -0.34
N ASN A 150 -0.15 5.73 0.64
CA ASN A 150 -1.41 5.94 1.37
C ASN A 150 -1.29 7.10 2.37
N GLY A 151 -0.17 7.21 3.08
CA GLY A 151 0.03 8.30 4.02
C GLY A 151 0.10 9.67 3.33
N LEU A 152 0.77 9.77 2.17
CA LEU A 152 0.75 11.00 1.36
C LEU A 152 -0.65 11.34 0.86
N MET A 153 -1.40 10.34 0.40
CA MET A 153 -2.78 10.56 -0.07
C MET A 153 -3.66 11.12 1.05
N VAL A 154 -3.54 10.58 2.27
CA VAL A 154 -4.27 11.09 3.43
C VAL A 154 -3.81 12.49 3.82
N VAL A 155 -2.50 12.76 3.86
CA VAL A 155 -1.97 14.08 4.21
C VAL A 155 -2.44 15.16 3.23
N VAL A 156 -2.44 14.88 1.92
CA VAL A 156 -2.95 15.83 0.91
C VAL A 156 -4.43 16.12 1.17
N VAL A 157 -5.24 15.10 1.45
CA VAL A 157 -6.67 15.27 1.74
C VAL A 157 -6.89 16.05 3.04
N LEU A 158 -6.15 15.73 4.11
CA LEU A 158 -6.23 16.46 5.38
C LEU A 158 -5.82 17.93 5.22
N HIS A 159 -4.79 18.22 4.41
CA HIS A 159 -4.36 19.57 4.12
C HIS A 159 -5.42 20.38 3.37
N LEU A 160 -6.05 19.79 2.36
CA LEU A 160 -7.11 20.43 1.60
C LEU A 160 -8.37 20.66 2.45
N GLN A 161 -8.76 19.69 3.28
CA GLN A 161 -9.98 19.82 4.11
C GLN A 161 -9.76 20.70 5.33
N LEU A 162 -8.73 20.44 6.13
CA LEU A 162 -8.50 21.14 7.39
C LEU A 162 -7.74 22.46 7.21
N GLY A 163 -6.80 22.51 6.26
CA GLY A 163 -5.99 23.71 6.00
C GLY A 163 -6.72 24.72 5.11
N HIS A 164 -7.31 24.26 4.01
CA HIS A 164 -7.96 25.13 3.02
C HIS A 164 -9.49 25.19 3.15
N GLY A 165 -10.11 24.39 4.04
CA GLY A 165 -11.56 24.35 4.20
C GLY A 165 -12.30 23.84 2.95
N THR A 166 -11.63 23.11 2.06
CA THR A 166 -12.26 22.63 0.83
C THR A 166 -13.16 21.44 1.09
N ASP A 167 -14.25 21.35 0.33
CA ASP A 167 -15.18 20.24 0.44
C ASP A 167 -14.55 18.90 0.03
N VAL A 168 -15.11 17.80 0.53
CA VAL A 168 -14.63 16.42 0.33
C VAL A 168 -14.51 16.08 -1.15
N LEU A 169 -15.45 16.56 -1.98
CA LEU A 169 -15.45 16.33 -3.42
C LEU A 169 -14.22 16.94 -4.10
N ASN A 170 -13.90 18.20 -3.79
CA ASN A 170 -12.74 18.88 -4.39
C ASN A 170 -11.43 18.24 -3.95
N SER A 171 -11.33 17.87 -2.67
CA SER A 171 -10.17 17.13 -2.14
C SER A 171 -9.96 15.78 -2.87
N GLY A 172 -11.05 15.06 -3.15
CA GLY A 172 -10.99 13.82 -3.94
C GLY A 172 -10.60 14.07 -5.40
N LEU A 173 -11.11 15.13 -6.03
CA LEU A 173 -10.77 15.51 -7.40
C LEU A 173 -9.30 15.90 -7.55
N THR A 174 -8.68 16.51 -6.53
CA THR A 174 -7.24 16.81 -6.51
C THR A 174 -6.37 15.56 -6.60
N LEU A 175 -6.87 14.39 -6.17
CA LEU A 175 -6.17 13.10 -6.31
C LEU A 175 -6.41 12.42 -7.67
N THR A 176 -7.21 13.00 -8.56
CA THR A 176 -7.46 12.45 -9.90
C THR A 176 -6.16 12.31 -10.71
N PRO A 177 -5.28 13.32 -10.80
CA PRO A 177 -4.01 13.19 -11.52
C PRO A 177 -3.15 12.06 -10.98
N TRP A 178 -3.11 11.85 -9.66
CA TRP A 178 -2.42 10.72 -9.05
C TRP A 178 -2.97 9.39 -9.56
N SER A 179 -4.30 9.23 -9.54
CA SER A 179 -4.96 7.99 -9.96
C SER A 179 -4.78 7.73 -11.46
N VAL A 180 -4.88 8.77 -12.28
CA VAL A 180 -4.65 8.69 -13.73
C VAL A 180 -3.19 8.34 -14.03
N GLY A 181 -2.24 9.00 -13.38
CA GLY A 181 -0.81 8.70 -13.50
C GLY A 181 -0.52 7.24 -13.11
N LEU A 182 -1.07 6.78 -11.99
CA LEU A 182 -0.96 5.39 -11.54
C LEU A 182 -1.48 4.41 -12.61
N ALA A 183 -2.68 4.64 -13.14
CA ALA A 183 -3.31 3.75 -14.11
C ALA A 183 -2.53 3.70 -15.43
N VAL A 184 -2.15 4.86 -15.98
CA VAL A 184 -1.40 4.96 -17.24
C VAL A 184 -0.03 4.32 -17.10
N ALA A 185 0.72 4.66 -16.05
CA ALA A 185 2.04 4.09 -15.81
C ALA A 185 1.98 2.58 -15.55
N SER A 186 1.01 2.10 -14.77
CA SER A 186 0.82 0.66 -14.53
C SER A 186 0.56 -0.12 -15.81
N TRP A 187 -0.28 0.43 -16.69
CA TRP A 187 -0.59 -0.20 -17.97
C TRP A 187 0.65 -0.23 -18.88
N VAL A 188 1.33 0.91 -19.07
CA VAL A 188 2.55 1.00 -19.88
C VAL A 188 3.65 0.08 -19.31
N ALA A 189 3.82 0.07 -18.00
CA ALA A 189 4.79 -0.76 -17.31
C ALA A 189 4.53 -2.24 -17.54
N GLY A 190 3.30 -2.70 -17.27
CA GLY A 190 2.91 -4.10 -17.42
C GLY A 190 2.94 -4.58 -18.87
N ALA A 191 2.49 -3.76 -19.82
CA ALA A 191 2.41 -4.14 -21.23
C ALA A 191 3.78 -4.20 -21.92
N HIS A 192 4.67 -3.23 -21.63
CA HIS A 192 5.89 -3.02 -22.42
C HIS A 192 7.17 -2.99 -21.60
N LEU A 193 7.23 -2.23 -20.51
CA LEU A 193 8.52 -1.94 -19.86
C LEU A 193 9.01 -3.11 -19.01
N VAL A 194 8.15 -3.76 -18.23
CA VAL A 194 8.56 -4.84 -17.31
C VAL A 194 9.17 -6.02 -18.07
N ARG A 195 8.61 -6.35 -19.25
CA ARG A 195 9.14 -7.40 -20.12
C ARG A 195 10.53 -7.07 -20.69
N ARG A 196 10.81 -5.79 -20.93
CA ARG A 196 12.04 -5.33 -21.62
C ARG A 196 13.15 -4.92 -20.66
N TYR A 197 12.81 -4.30 -19.53
CA TYR A 197 13.77 -3.67 -18.61
C TYR A 197 13.76 -4.29 -17.20
N GLY A 198 12.80 -5.17 -16.88
CA GLY A 198 12.79 -5.94 -15.63
C GLY A 198 12.90 -5.07 -14.36
N HIS A 199 13.93 -5.30 -13.56
CA HIS A 199 14.12 -4.63 -12.26
C HIS A 199 14.39 -3.12 -12.37
N HIS A 200 14.91 -2.64 -13.50
CA HIS A 200 15.14 -1.19 -13.70
C HIS A 200 13.85 -0.38 -13.74
N VAL A 201 12.72 -1.01 -14.09
CA VAL A 201 11.39 -0.34 -14.07
C VAL A 201 10.97 -0.04 -12.64
N MET A 202 11.27 -0.95 -11.71
CA MET A 202 10.96 -0.78 -10.29
C MET A 202 11.77 0.38 -9.69
N SER A 203 13.08 0.44 -9.96
CA SER A 203 13.93 1.53 -9.47
C SER A 203 13.57 2.87 -10.11
N LEU A 204 13.23 2.88 -11.41
CA LEU A 204 12.72 4.06 -12.08
C LEU A 204 11.41 4.55 -11.46
N GLY A 205 10.48 3.64 -11.14
CA GLY A 205 9.22 3.99 -10.48
C GLY A 205 9.42 4.68 -9.14
N LEU A 206 10.32 4.15 -8.29
CA LEU A 206 10.66 4.78 -7.02
C LEU A 206 11.36 6.14 -7.21
N ALA A 207 12.22 6.28 -8.21
CA ALA A 207 12.88 7.55 -8.52
C ALA A 207 11.88 8.62 -9.01
N VAL A 208 10.93 8.23 -9.87
CA VAL A 208 9.86 9.11 -10.34
C VAL A 208 8.92 9.49 -9.18
N LEU A 209 8.61 8.54 -8.29
CA LEU A 209 7.82 8.81 -7.08
C LEU A 209 8.52 9.82 -6.17
N LEU A 210 9.83 9.65 -5.95
CA LEU A 210 10.65 10.59 -5.19
C LEU A 210 10.67 11.98 -5.82
N ALA A 211 10.87 12.05 -7.15
CA ALA A 211 10.86 13.31 -7.89
C ALA A 211 9.50 14.02 -7.80
N GLY A 212 8.40 13.27 -7.89
CA GLY A 212 7.05 13.80 -7.70
C GLY A 212 6.81 14.33 -6.28
N ALA A 213 7.28 13.62 -5.26
CA ALA A 213 7.17 14.06 -3.86
C ALA A 213 7.99 15.33 -3.61
N LEU A 214 9.21 15.42 -4.15
CA LEU A 214 10.05 16.62 -4.08
C LEU A 214 9.44 17.80 -4.87
N ALA A 215 8.84 17.54 -6.03
CA ALA A 215 8.14 18.56 -6.80
C ALA A 215 6.93 19.10 -6.03
N ALA A 216 6.13 18.23 -5.40
CA ALA A 216 5.01 18.64 -4.56
C ALA A 216 5.50 19.46 -3.36
N LEU A 217 6.60 19.06 -2.72
CA LEU A 217 7.22 19.83 -1.65
C LEU A 217 7.67 21.23 -2.11
N ALA A 218 8.29 21.34 -3.29
CA ALA A 218 8.69 22.62 -3.85
C ALA A 218 7.46 23.53 -4.12
N VAL A 219 6.35 22.95 -4.58
CA VAL A 219 5.09 23.67 -4.75
C VAL A 219 4.57 24.18 -3.40
N TYR A 220 4.54 23.35 -2.36
CA TYR A 220 4.12 23.78 -1.02
C TYR A 220 5.06 24.81 -0.38
N GLN A 221 6.35 24.84 -0.75
CA GLN A 221 7.27 25.88 -0.27
C GLN A 221 7.06 27.24 -0.96
N ALA A 222 6.63 27.22 -2.22
CA ALA A 222 6.35 28.43 -3.00
C ALA A 222 4.89 28.92 -2.87
N ALA A 223 4.01 28.11 -2.27
CA ALA A 223 2.60 28.42 -2.14
C ALA A 223 2.33 29.49 -1.06
N ASP A 224 1.37 30.37 -1.34
CA ASP A 224 0.75 31.20 -0.31
C ASP A 224 -0.13 30.30 0.58
N PRO A 225 -0.08 30.44 1.93
CA PRO A 225 -0.90 29.66 2.86
C PRO A 225 -2.40 29.65 2.56
N THR A 226 -2.91 30.65 1.83
CA THR A 226 -4.34 30.80 1.53
C THR A 226 -4.72 30.41 0.09
N ALA A 227 -3.75 30.22 -0.80
CA ALA A 227 -4.00 29.96 -2.21
C ALA A 227 -3.98 28.46 -2.52
N TYR A 228 -4.93 28.00 -3.32
CA TYR A 228 -4.91 26.62 -3.82
C TYR A 228 -3.70 26.41 -4.75
N PRO A 229 -2.81 25.45 -4.46
CA PRO A 229 -1.62 25.23 -5.27
C PRO A 229 -1.97 24.47 -6.56
N GLU A 230 -2.39 25.17 -7.61
CA GLU A 230 -2.66 24.56 -8.93
C GLU A 230 -1.50 23.68 -9.46
N PRO A 231 -0.21 24.05 -9.31
CA PRO A 231 0.91 23.21 -9.75
C PRO A 231 1.01 21.86 -9.02
N LEU A 232 0.31 21.70 -7.88
CA LEU A 232 0.26 20.45 -7.12
C LEU A 232 -0.33 19.31 -7.96
N LEU A 233 -1.28 19.60 -8.85
CA LEU A 233 -1.91 18.59 -9.70
C LEU A 233 -0.89 17.86 -10.58
N ILE A 234 0.08 18.61 -11.13
CA ILE A 234 1.15 18.05 -11.96
C ILE A 234 2.07 17.19 -11.10
N ALA A 235 2.47 17.68 -9.92
CA ALA A 235 3.32 16.94 -9.01
C ALA A 235 2.67 15.63 -8.53
N LEU A 236 1.39 15.65 -8.16
CA LEU A 236 0.63 14.46 -7.79
C LEU A 236 0.49 13.47 -8.95
N GLY A 237 0.36 13.97 -10.18
CA GLY A 237 0.42 13.15 -11.40
C GLY A 237 1.75 12.41 -11.53
N VAL A 238 2.88 13.08 -11.28
CA VAL A 238 4.22 12.47 -11.29
C VAL A 238 4.36 11.42 -10.19
N VAL A 239 3.84 11.69 -8.98
CA VAL A 239 3.82 10.69 -7.90
C VAL A 239 3.03 9.44 -8.31
N GLY A 240 1.85 9.65 -8.92
CA GLY A 240 1.03 8.58 -9.48
C GLY A 240 1.78 7.77 -10.54
N LEU A 241 2.46 8.42 -11.48
CA LEU A 241 3.29 7.75 -12.50
C LEU A 241 4.37 6.86 -11.86
N GLY A 242 5.07 7.37 -10.83
CA GLY A 242 6.08 6.61 -10.11
C GLY A 242 5.51 5.38 -9.42
N ALA A 243 4.38 5.55 -8.73
CA ALA A 243 3.66 4.44 -8.10
C ALA A 243 3.23 3.39 -9.13
N GLY A 244 2.77 3.81 -10.31
CA GLY A 244 2.28 2.92 -11.36
C GLY A 244 3.39 2.17 -12.07
N LEU A 245 4.57 2.76 -12.21
CA LEU A 245 5.75 2.04 -12.69
C LEU A 245 6.20 0.97 -11.69
N PHE A 246 6.13 1.28 -10.39
CA PHE A 246 6.57 0.38 -9.33
C PHE A 246 5.67 -0.86 -9.19
N SER A 247 4.34 -0.70 -9.07
CA SER A 247 3.43 -1.82 -8.72
C SER A 247 3.57 -3.08 -9.59
N PRO A 248 3.45 -3.03 -10.93
CA PRO A 248 3.56 -4.23 -11.76
C PRO A 248 4.98 -4.80 -11.80
N ALA A 249 6.00 -3.93 -11.75
CA ALA A 249 7.40 -4.36 -11.71
C ALA A 249 7.71 -5.11 -10.41
N PHE A 250 7.23 -4.57 -9.28
CA PHE A 250 7.39 -5.16 -7.96
C PHE A 250 6.77 -6.56 -7.88
N PHE A 251 5.50 -6.73 -8.24
CA PHE A 251 4.86 -8.05 -8.19
C PHE A 251 5.55 -9.06 -9.12
N THR A 252 5.99 -8.61 -10.29
CA THR A 252 6.75 -9.48 -11.20
C THR A 252 8.07 -9.92 -10.58
N LEU A 253 8.83 -9.01 -9.97
CA LEU A 253 10.12 -9.31 -9.34
C LEU A 253 10.00 -10.14 -8.08
N ALA A 254 8.99 -9.87 -7.25
CA ALA A 254 8.75 -10.57 -6.00
C ALA A 254 8.30 -12.01 -6.23
N LEU A 255 7.54 -12.28 -7.30
CA LEU A 255 7.01 -13.61 -7.60
C LEU A 255 7.88 -14.42 -8.56
N LYS A 256 8.71 -13.79 -9.40
CA LYS A 256 9.57 -14.47 -10.39
C LYS A 256 10.51 -15.56 -9.81
N PRO A 257 11.13 -15.41 -8.63
CA PRO A 257 12.04 -16.43 -8.10
C PRO A 257 11.31 -17.56 -7.36
N LEU A 258 9.99 -17.49 -7.20
CA LEU A 258 9.23 -18.42 -6.38
C LEU A 258 8.77 -19.65 -7.16
N LEU A 259 8.74 -20.79 -6.47
CA LEU A 259 8.16 -22.03 -7.01
C LEU A 259 6.63 -21.89 -7.12
N PRO A 260 5.95 -22.57 -8.06
CA PRO A 260 4.50 -22.48 -8.22
C PRO A 260 3.70 -22.75 -6.92
N GLN A 261 4.21 -23.64 -6.07
CA GLN A 261 3.62 -23.97 -4.77
C GLN A 261 3.76 -22.85 -3.72
N GLU A 262 4.74 -21.96 -3.87
CA GLU A 262 5.03 -20.86 -2.93
C GLU A 262 4.29 -19.57 -3.28
N ILE A 263 3.86 -19.41 -4.54
CA ILE A 263 3.18 -18.20 -5.04
C ILE A 263 1.93 -17.87 -4.21
N GLY A 264 1.16 -18.89 -3.81
CA GLY A 264 -0.04 -18.71 -2.98
C GLY A 264 0.28 -18.12 -1.60
N SER A 265 1.24 -18.72 -0.88
CA SER A 265 1.69 -18.22 0.42
C SER A 265 2.35 -16.84 0.32
N ALA A 266 3.12 -16.59 -0.75
CA ALA A 266 3.76 -15.30 -0.99
C ALA A 266 2.74 -14.18 -1.22
N ALA A 267 1.74 -14.40 -2.07
CA ALA A 267 0.64 -13.46 -2.27
C ALA A 267 -0.17 -13.25 -0.97
N GLY A 268 -0.39 -14.33 -0.21
CA GLY A 268 -1.06 -14.30 1.09
C GLY A 268 -0.32 -13.50 2.16
N LEU A 269 1.01 -13.38 2.07
CA LEU A 269 1.82 -12.53 2.95
C LEU A 269 1.95 -11.09 2.43
N LEU A 270 2.08 -10.91 1.13
CA LEU A 270 2.25 -9.59 0.53
C LEU A 270 1.06 -8.67 0.88
N ASN A 271 -0.18 -9.16 0.79
CA ASN A 271 -1.35 -8.33 1.02
C ASN A 271 -1.45 -7.79 2.47
N PRO A 272 -1.36 -8.61 3.54
CA PRO A 272 -1.32 -8.10 4.91
C PRO A 272 -0.20 -7.09 5.16
N PHE A 273 1.00 -7.30 4.59
CA PHE A 273 2.11 -6.35 4.73
C PHE A 273 1.86 -5.03 4.01
N GLN A 274 1.17 -5.05 2.85
CA GLN A 274 0.71 -3.82 2.18
C GLN A 274 -0.27 -3.05 3.05
N GLN A 275 -1.23 -3.73 3.65
CA GLN A 275 -2.24 -3.12 4.51
C GLN A 275 -1.66 -2.58 5.82
N LEU A 276 -0.75 -3.32 6.45
CA LEU A 276 0.01 -2.86 7.60
C LEU A 276 0.87 -1.64 7.25
N GLY A 277 1.56 -1.69 6.11
CA GLY A 277 2.32 -0.56 5.59
C GLY A 277 1.45 0.68 5.39
N ALA A 278 0.33 0.53 4.68
CA ALA A 278 -0.64 1.60 4.46
C ALA A 278 -1.14 2.20 5.78
N ALA A 279 -1.54 1.36 6.75
CA ALA A 279 -1.98 1.81 8.07
C ALA A 279 -0.88 2.57 8.83
N LEU A 280 0.35 2.04 8.85
CA LEU A 280 1.50 2.70 9.44
C LEU A 280 1.81 4.04 8.79
N GLY A 281 1.77 4.11 7.45
CA GLY A 281 2.01 5.34 6.72
C GLY A 281 0.99 6.42 7.02
N VAL A 282 -0.29 6.04 7.08
CA VAL A 282 -1.38 6.94 7.46
C VAL A 282 -1.22 7.41 8.91
N ALA A 283 -0.86 6.50 9.83
CA ALA A 283 -0.61 6.86 11.23
C ALA A 283 0.57 7.83 11.37
N ILE A 284 1.72 7.50 10.77
CA ILE A 284 2.95 8.32 10.87
C ILE A 284 2.74 9.67 10.20
N LEU A 285 2.39 9.69 8.92
CA LEU A 285 2.28 10.94 8.16
C LEU A 285 1.08 11.78 8.60
N GLY A 286 -0.03 11.13 8.96
CA GLY A 286 -1.20 11.79 9.54
C GLY A 286 -0.92 12.40 10.90
N SER A 287 -0.24 11.69 11.81
CA SER A 287 0.17 12.24 13.12
C SER A 287 1.10 13.43 12.96
N VAL A 288 2.09 13.34 12.05
CA VAL A 288 3.01 14.45 11.76
C VAL A 288 2.25 15.68 11.28
N TYR A 289 1.28 15.49 10.39
CA TYR A 289 0.44 16.57 9.90
C TYR A 289 -0.42 17.17 11.04
N LEU A 290 -1.20 16.35 11.75
CA LEU A 290 -2.15 16.83 12.77
C LEU A 290 -1.44 17.54 13.93
N ASN A 291 -0.33 16.99 14.41
CA ASN A 291 0.44 17.61 15.51
C ASN A 291 1.13 18.92 15.10
N SER A 292 1.48 19.09 13.82
CA SER A 292 2.14 20.30 13.33
C SER A 292 1.13 21.36 12.87
N ALA A 293 -0.11 20.96 12.57
CA ALA A 293 -1.18 21.84 12.13
C ALA A 293 -1.86 22.55 13.32
N GLU A 294 -1.99 21.90 14.49
CA GLU A 294 -2.55 22.55 15.69
C GLU A 294 -1.49 23.26 16.53
N PRO A 295 -1.76 24.46 17.09
CA PRO A 295 -2.99 25.27 17.03
C PRO A 295 -2.86 26.45 16.07
N GLY A 296 -2.48 26.22 14.82
CA GLY A 296 -2.17 27.30 13.88
C GLY A 296 -3.10 27.35 12.67
N GLY A 297 -3.42 28.58 12.24
CA GLY A 297 -4.15 28.81 11.00
C GLY A 297 -3.40 28.32 9.74
N PRO A 298 -3.75 28.82 8.54
CA PRO A 298 -3.29 28.26 7.26
C PRO A 298 -1.76 28.06 7.13
N ALA A 299 -0.95 28.92 7.75
CA ALA A 299 0.51 28.80 7.75
C ALA A 299 1.04 27.56 8.51
N ALA A 300 0.40 27.15 9.61
CA ALA A 300 0.79 25.94 10.33
C ALA A 300 0.37 24.68 9.57
N ALA A 301 -0.81 24.69 8.96
CA ALA A 301 -1.23 23.62 8.05
C ALA A 301 -0.27 23.45 6.86
N LEU A 302 0.25 24.56 6.31
CA LEU A 302 1.27 24.53 5.26
C LEU A 302 2.60 23.96 5.75
N HIS A 303 3.05 24.38 6.94
CA HIS A 303 4.25 23.80 7.55
C HIS A 303 4.09 22.30 7.82
N ALA A 304 2.94 21.89 8.33
CA ALA A 304 2.61 20.50 8.63
C ALA A 304 2.68 19.60 7.39
N VAL A 305 2.11 20.05 6.26
CA VAL A 305 2.21 19.29 4.99
C VAL A 305 3.65 19.22 4.50
N GLN A 306 4.44 20.30 4.62
CA GLN A 306 5.85 20.28 4.24
C GLN A 306 6.66 19.26 5.07
N VAL A 307 6.47 19.22 6.39
CA VAL A 307 7.13 18.24 7.28
C VAL A 307 6.72 16.81 6.92
N ALA A 308 5.43 16.57 6.68
CA ALA A 308 4.95 15.26 6.26
C ALA A 308 5.55 14.80 4.92
N PHE A 309 5.71 15.71 3.95
CA PHE A 309 6.37 15.39 2.68
C PHE A 309 7.87 15.11 2.84
N TRP A 310 8.57 15.79 3.76
CA TRP A 310 9.95 15.43 4.10
C TRP A 310 10.06 14.03 4.72
N VAL A 311 9.17 13.68 5.64
CA VAL A 311 9.11 12.33 6.21
C VAL A 311 8.82 11.29 5.12
N ALA A 312 7.90 11.59 4.19
CA ALA A 312 7.62 10.73 3.05
C ALA A 312 8.85 10.55 2.15
N VAL A 313 9.61 11.61 1.85
CA VAL A 313 10.86 11.54 1.08
C VAL A 313 11.87 10.58 1.73
N VAL A 314 12.03 10.64 3.06
CA VAL A 314 12.89 9.70 3.80
C VAL A 314 12.38 8.27 3.68
N LEU A 315 11.07 8.04 3.83
CA LEU A 315 10.47 6.71 3.67
C LEU A 315 10.62 6.15 2.25
N VAL A 316 10.58 7.01 1.22
CA VAL A 316 10.87 6.62 -0.17
C VAL A 316 12.33 6.23 -0.34
N ALA A 317 13.27 6.96 0.27
CA ALA A 317 14.68 6.61 0.24
C ALA A 317 14.93 5.24 0.92
N VAL A 318 14.25 4.95 2.04
CA VAL A 318 14.29 3.63 2.69
C VAL A 318 13.70 2.55 1.77
N SER A 319 12.59 2.84 1.09
CA SER A 319 12.00 1.92 0.09
C SER A 319 12.96 1.65 -1.06
N PHE A 320 13.69 2.66 -1.53
CA PHE A 320 14.70 2.53 -2.56
C PHE A 320 15.88 1.65 -2.09
N ALA A 321 16.41 1.91 -0.90
CA ALA A 321 17.52 1.13 -0.34
C ALA A 321 17.13 -0.35 -0.12
N THR A 322 15.94 -0.61 0.42
CA THR A 322 15.43 -1.98 0.62
C THR A 322 15.15 -2.70 -0.70
N SER A 323 14.70 -1.97 -1.73
CA SER A 323 14.53 -2.51 -3.07
C SER A 323 15.86 -2.91 -3.72
N MET A 324 16.95 -2.17 -3.48
CA MET A 324 18.29 -2.50 -3.98
C MET A 324 18.81 -3.78 -3.33
N LEU A 325 18.61 -3.93 -2.02
CA LEU A 325 18.95 -5.17 -1.31
C LEU A 325 18.18 -6.39 -1.85
N MET A 326 16.93 -6.19 -2.29
CA MET A 326 16.14 -7.24 -2.94
C MET A 326 16.75 -7.64 -4.31
N VAL A 327 17.22 -6.66 -5.09
CA VAL A 327 17.80 -6.90 -6.42
C VAL A 327 19.18 -7.55 -6.35
N GLU A 328 20.08 -7.02 -5.52
CA GLU A 328 21.45 -7.54 -5.38
C GLU A 328 21.48 -8.98 -4.89
N LYS A 329 20.63 -9.33 -3.91
CA LYS A 329 20.56 -10.70 -3.38
C LYS A 329 19.96 -11.70 -4.36
N ASN A 330 18.99 -11.27 -5.16
CA ASN A 330 18.47 -12.10 -6.24
C ASN A 330 19.52 -12.35 -7.34
N ALA A 331 20.49 -11.46 -7.51
CA ALA A 331 21.62 -11.66 -8.41
C ALA A 331 22.70 -12.57 -7.81
N SER A 332 23.01 -12.44 -6.51
CA SER A 332 24.00 -13.29 -5.83
C SER A 332 23.55 -14.74 -5.68
N ASP A 333 22.27 -14.98 -5.38
CA ASP A 333 21.72 -16.35 -5.24
C ASP A 333 21.76 -17.11 -6.58
N ARG A 334 21.72 -16.40 -7.72
CA ARG A 334 21.90 -17.00 -9.05
C ARG A 334 23.35 -17.33 -9.38
N ALA A 335 24.31 -16.57 -8.86
CA ALA A 335 25.73 -16.83 -9.10
C ALA A 335 26.29 -17.99 -8.26
N GLY A 336 25.60 -18.35 -7.16
CA GLY A 336 25.98 -19.46 -6.27
C GLY A 336 25.27 -20.79 -6.53
N ALA A 337 24.31 -20.86 -7.47
CA ALA A 337 23.60 -22.10 -7.79
C ALA A 337 24.47 -22.96 -8.74
N PRO A 338 24.87 -24.19 -8.35
CA PRO A 338 25.54 -25.09 -9.29
C PRO A 338 24.58 -25.46 -10.43
N HIS A 339 25.08 -25.33 -11.67
CA HIS A 339 24.39 -25.70 -12.92
C HIS A 339 24.08 -27.20 -13.00
#